data_AF-A0A9E1IZR6-F1
#
_entry.id   AF-A0A9E1IZR6-F1
#
_cell.length_a   1.000
_cell.length_b   1.000
_cell.length_c   1.000
_cell.angle_alpha   90.00
_cell.angle_beta   90.00
_cell.angle_gamma   90.00
#
_symmetry.space_group_name_H-M   'P 1'
#
loop_
_entity.id
_entity.type
_entity.pdbx_description
1 polymer ?
#
loop_
_entity_poly.entity_id
_entity_poly.type
_entity_poly.pdbx_seq_one_letter_code
_entity_poly.pdbx_strand_id
1 'polypeptide(L)' 'MIKDLVEVQETVVRTARPVFSAAEKASDEEIAGLLTQRIQLHEKSAWMLRSLLDNLK' A
#
# COMPACT_ATOMS: atom_id res chain seq x y z
N MET A 1 -14.43 -3.01 11.61
CA MET A 1 -13.66 -4.23 11.26
C MET A 1 -13.14 -4.20 9.82
N ILE A 2 -13.93 -4.46 8.75
CA ILE A 2 -13.40 -4.44 7.35
C ILE A 2 -12.99 -3.01 6.90
N LYS A 3 -13.80 -2.00 7.24
CA LYS A 3 -13.47 -0.60 6.95
C LYS A 3 -12.12 -0.19 7.54
N ASP A 4 -11.87 -0.56 8.78
CA ASP A 4 -10.60 -0.28 9.47
C ASP A 4 -9.43 -1.02 8.80
N LEU A 5 -9.66 -2.24 8.31
CA LEU A 5 -8.64 -2.97 7.55
C LEU A 5 -8.29 -2.26 6.24
N VAL A 6 -9.27 -1.74 5.49
CA VAL A 6 -9.03 -0.91 4.29
C VAL A 6 -8.15 0.29 4.64
N GLU A 7 -8.53 1.03 5.68
CA GLU A 7 -7.82 2.23 6.13
C GLU A 7 -6.36 1.93 6.51
N VAL A 8 -6.11 0.81 7.19
CA VAL A 8 -4.75 0.41 7.56
C VAL A 8 -3.93 0.04 6.32
N GLN A 9 -4.48 -0.69 5.35
CA GLN A 9 -3.78 -1.00 4.09
C GLN A 9 -3.38 0.30 3.36
N GLU A 10 -4.30 1.26 3.24
CA GLU A 10 -4.06 2.56 2.61
C GLU A 10 -3.04 3.41 3.39
N THR A 11 -3.04 3.28 4.72
CA THR A 11 -2.06 3.95 5.59
C THR A 11 -0.65 3.42 5.35
N VAL A 12 -0.47 2.10 5.18
CA VAL A 12 0.84 1.55 4.83
C VAL A 12 1.31 2.08 3.47
N VAL A 13 0.43 2.11 2.45
CA VAL A 13 0.76 2.68 1.14
C VAL A 13 1.18 4.16 1.26
N ARG A 14 0.42 4.96 2.01
CA ARG A 14 0.69 6.38 2.21
C ARG A 14 2.04 6.63 2.88
N THR A 15 2.42 5.79 3.85
CA THR A 15 3.74 5.87 4.51
C THR A 15 4.88 5.31 3.66
N ALA A 16 4.62 4.31 2.82
CA ALA A 16 5.65 3.72 1.95
C ALA A 16 6.06 4.65 0.80
N ARG A 17 5.13 5.46 0.26
CA ARG A 17 5.39 6.41 -0.84
C ARG A 17 6.53 7.40 -0.59
N PRO A 18 6.59 8.14 0.55
CA PRO A 18 7.71 9.04 0.82
C PRO A 18 9.04 8.29 1.04
N VAL A 19 9.00 7.07 1.60
CA VAL A 19 10.21 6.23 1.76
C VAL A 19 10.72 5.77 0.39
N PHE A 20 9.82 5.41 -0.52
CA PHE A 20 10.17 5.04 -1.90
C PHE A 20 10.85 6.22 -2.61
N SER A 21 10.28 7.42 -2.51
CA SER A 21 10.92 8.62 -3.07
C SER A 21 12.27 8.94 -2.43
N ALA A 22 12.49 8.59 -1.16
CA ALA A 22 13.79 8.75 -0.51
C ALA A 22 14.82 7.72 -1.03
N ALA A 23 14.40 6.45 -1.20
CA ALA A 23 15.24 5.40 -1.77
C ALA A 23 15.66 5.71 -3.21
N GLU A 24 14.71 6.16 -4.05
CA GLU A 24 14.99 6.58 -5.44
C GLU A 24 16.03 7.72 -5.50
N LYS A 25 15.90 8.72 -4.63
CA LYS A 25 16.85 9.85 -4.55
C LYS A 25 18.26 9.41 -4.11
N ALA A 26 18.34 8.34 -3.32
CA ALA A 26 19.60 7.76 -2.87
C ALA A 26 20.16 6.72 -3.85
N SER A 27 19.45 6.44 -4.96
CA SER A 27 19.77 5.34 -5.88
C SER A 27 19.87 3.97 -5.16
N ASP A 28 19.04 3.77 -4.14
CA ASP A 28 18.95 2.52 -3.38
C ASP A 28 17.92 1.59 -4.04
N GLU A 29 18.39 0.84 -5.04
CA GLU A 29 17.55 -0.05 -5.85
C GLU A 29 16.97 -1.23 -5.04
N GLU A 30 17.70 -1.72 -4.04
CA GLU A 30 17.24 -2.83 -3.19
C GLU A 30 16.02 -2.41 -2.36
N ILE A 31 16.11 -1.28 -1.66
CA ILE A 31 14.99 -0.75 -0.89
C ILE A 31 13.84 -0.34 -1.80
N ALA A 32 14.12 0.31 -2.93
CA ALA A 32 13.09 0.70 -3.90
C ALA A 32 12.32 -0.54 -4.44
N GLY A 33 13.02 -1.63 -4.74
CA GLY A 33 12.43 -2.90 -5.15
C GLY A 33 11.51 -3.50 -4.08
N LEU A 34 11.96 -3.56 -2.82
CA LEU A 34 11.14 -4.05 -1.70
C LEU A 34 9.89 -3.19 -1.48
N LEU A 35 10.04 -1.87 -1.55
CA LEU A 35 8.92 -0.93 -1.38
C LEU A 35 7.91 -1.03 -2.52
N THR A 36 8.37 -1.28 -3.75
CA THR A 36 7.49 -1.51 -4.91
C THR A 36 6.55 -2.69 -4.66
N GLN A 37 7.11 -3.84 -4.26
CA GLN A 37 6.31 -5.03 -3.97
C GLN A 37 5.32 -4.79 -2.82
N ARG A 38 5.79 -4.12 -1.76
CA ARG A 38 4.97 -3.79 -0.58
C ARG A 38 3.80 -2.88 -0.94
N ILE A 39 4.03 -1.81 -1.70
CA ILE A 39 2.98 -0.90 -2.17
C ILE A 39 1.93 -1.67 -2.98
N GLN A 40 2.36 -2.45 -3.97
CA GLN A 40 1.45 -3.23 -4.82
C GLN A 40 0.59 -4.22 -4.01
N LEU A 41 1.18 -4.93 -3.05
CA LEU A 41 0.47 -5.87 -2.20
C LEU A 41 -0.62 -5.18 -1.37
N HIS A 42 -0.29 -4.05 -0.73
CA HIS A 42 -1.23 -3.32 0.12
C HIS A 42 -2.32 -2.60 -0.69
N GLU A 43 -2.00 -2.08 -1.88
CA GLU A 43 -3.01 -1.51 -2.79
C GLU A 43 -3.99 -2.58 -3.27
N LYS A 44 -3.50 -3.77 -3.67
CA LYS A 44 -4.35 -4.90 -4.06
C LYS A 44 -5.23 -5.36 -2.91
N SER A 45 -4.67 -5.44 -1.70
CA SER A 45 -5.42 -5.83 -0.49
C SER A 45 -6.53 -4.82 -0.18
N ALA A 46 -6.24 -3.52 -0.22
CA ALA A 46 -7.24 -2.47 -0.05
C ALA A 46 -8.36 -2.57 -1.11
N TRP A 47 -8.00 -2.84 -2.37
CA TRP A 47 -8.99 -3.01 -3.44
C TRP A 47 -9.91 -4.21 -3.21
N MET A 48 -9.37 -5.38 -2.85
CA MET A 48 -10.19 -6.56 -2.54
C MET A 48 -11.08 -6.33 -1.30
N LEU A 49 -10.59 -5.64 -0.28
CA LEU A 49 -11.39 -5.33 0.90
C LEU A 49 -12.50 -4.31 0.59
N ARG A 50 -12.26 -3.33 -0.29
CA ARG A 50 -13.29 -2.39 -0.76
C ARG A 50 -14.39 -3.11 -1.55
N SER A 51 -14.06 -4.07 -2.40
CA SER A 51 -15.09 -4.82 -3.14
C SER A 51 -16.03 -5.62 -2.22
N LEU A 52 -15.56 -6.05 -1.04
CA LEU A 52 -16.41 -6.66 -0.01
C LEU A 52 -17.36 -5.65 0.65
N LEU A 53 -16.99 -4.37 0.72
CA LEU A 53 -17.85 -3.31 1.27
C LEU A 53 -18.86 -2.80 0.22
N ASP A 54 -18.48 -2.76 -1.05
CA ASP A 54 -19.36 -2.32 -2.13
C ASP A 54 -20.47 -3.33 -2.43
N ASN A 55 -20.20 -4.64 -2.27
CA ASN A 55 -21.19 -5.71 -2.41
C ASN A 55 -22.17 -5.83 -1.22
N LEU A 56 -22.01 -5.03 -0.17
CA LEU A 56 -22.91 -4.98 0.99
C LEU A 56 -23.96 -3.87 0.89
N LYS A 57 -24.03 -3.16 -0.25
CA LYS A 57 -25.08 -2.19 -0.59
C LYS A 57 -26.17 -2.86 -1.40
#